data_AF-A0A1R0L1X1-F1
#
_entry.id   AF-A0A1R0L1X1-F1
#
_cell.length_a   1.000
_cell.length_b   1.000
_cell.length_c   1.000
_cell.angle_alpha   90.00
_cell.angle_beta   90.00
_cell.angle_gamma   90.00
#
_symmetry.space_group_name_H-M   'P 1'
#
loop_
_entity.id
_entity.type
_entity.pdbx_description
1 polymer ?
#
loop_
_entity_poly.entity_id
_entity_poly.type
_entity_poly.pdbx_seq_one_letter_code
_entity_poly.pdbx_strand_id
1 'polypeptide(L)'
;MTAGTLALIPGFAPAQAQSPAVPSGCTGGVATNPSVEQGSPPAGYSFNPAAPVPPGTPKSGQPRLSTAGGYQRDGGEYALIATPDKMVSTAYAAMKSVPGAVYTLTGWTAAIDGNLRRADAVEETGLRFYDASDKVVLENKLKVTHAVETDGKLARQEFPPSTAPASATSVRFFAATDRDWVMWDCVHLQVASFAAMAEVRDPASGAWGPTATIEAGTTANYRFTVTNDGTTTLADIKVVAPYCDVKPAPIASLDGGKSATVTCDHKNITEADNGHVSTVTVSSGTLPKKTATTTIKVTPPPAIDEIGEFAWNDVDRNGSQDAGEPGVAGVKVTLKDASGKALGTVTTDAGGKYRFAKLKDGIYQVCFDISALPAYGYTSKDVGDDAKDSDADPATGCTATTTVGPRKRQDLTLAAGLVERTGELGDFVWLDKDKDGLQTRDEIGVPDVKVTLKNADGKEVGSTVSGPDGRYAFEGLRWGSYQACFDVGARQLTRSGAAQYNGTDSAADPATGCTPVTELGAPEDLTRDAGLIEP
;
A
#
# COMPACT_ATOMS: atom_id res chain seq x y z
N MET A 1 48.64 34.42 36.38
CA MET A 1 47.94 35.64 36.79
C MET A 1 47.34 36.27 35.55
N THR A 2 46.03 36.15 35.39
CA THR A 2 45.20 36.96 34.50
C THR A 2 43.80 36.89 35.08
N ALA A 3 43.38 37.98 35.70
CA ALA A 3 42.07 38.14 36.31
C ALA A 3 41.00 38.25 35.21
N GLY A 4 40.05 37.31 35.20
CA GLY A 4 38.88 37.32 34.35
C GLY A 4 37.64 37.60 35.18
N THR A 5 37.01 38.73 34.89
CA THR A 5 35.87 39.36 35.56
C THR A 5 34.68 38.42 35.68
N LEU A 6 34.19 38.22 36.92
CA LEU A 6 32.96 37.51 37.22
C LEU A 6 31.77 38.41 36.83
N ALA A 7 31.11 38.13 35.71
CA ALA A 7 29.85 38.77 35.36
C ALA A 7 28.74 38.14 36.23
N LEU A 8 28.19 38.93 37.16
CA LEU A 8 26.92 38.59 37.82
C LEU A 8 25.82 38.55 36.76
N ILE A 9 25.28 37.36 36.50
CA ILE A 9 24.00 37.22 35.82
C ILE A 9 22.95 37.73 36.80
N PRO A 10 22.17 38.78 36.48
CA PRO A 10 21.10 39.22 37.36
C PRO A 10 20.10 38.09 37.51
N GLY A 11 19.81 37.76 38.77
CA GLY A 11 18.86 36.73 39.14
C GLY A 11 17.54 36.94 38.40
N PHE A 12 16.96 35.85 37.95
CA PHE A 12 15.53 35.78 37.67
C PHE A 12 14.81 36.32 38.92
N ALA A 13 14.37 37.58 38.85
CA ALA A 13 13.26 38.01 39.65
C ALA A 13 12.08 37.16 39.19
N PRO A 14 11.45 36.34 40.05
CA PRO A 14 10.16 35.77 39.69
C PRO A 14 9.29 36.97 39.33
N ALA A 15 8.72 36.96 38.13
CA ALA A 15 7.71 37.92 37.75
C ALA A 15 6.72 38.00 38.91
N GLN A 16 6.54 39.19 39.49
CA GLN A 16 5.56 39.41 40.55
C GLN A 16 4.25 38.81 40.06
N ALA A 17 3.81 37.75 40.74
CA ALA A 17 2.57 37.06 40.45
C ALA A 17 1.46 38.11 40.45
N GLN A 18 0.82 38.26 39.29
CA GLN A 18 -0.40 39.04 39.17
C GLN A 18 -1.38 38.59 40.24
N SER A 19 -2.07 39.57 40.85
CA SER A 19 -3.08 39.39 41.90
C SER A 19 -4.05 38.24 41.56
N PRO A 20 -4.30 37.26 42.46
CA PRO A 20 -4.98 36.01 42.13
C PRO A 20 -6.50 36.17 42.23
N ALA A 21 -7.12 36.87 41.28
CA ALA A 21 -8.56 36.83 41.18
C ALA A 21 -9.01 35.39 40.85
N VAL A 22 -10.05 34.90 41.53
CA VAL A 22 -10.74 33.66 41.17
C VAL A 22 -11.24 33.80 39.72
N PRO A 23 -10.96 32.85 38.81
CA PRO A 23 -11.38 32.97 37.41
C PRO A 23 -12.90 33.15 37.26
N SER A 24 -13.34 34.09 36.41
CA SER A 24 -14.76 34.29 36.09
C SER A 24 -15.32 33.05 35.40
N GLY A 25 -16.38 32.45 35.95
CA GLY A 25 -16.93 31.17 35.46
C GLY A 25 -16.51 29.95 36.26
N CYS A 26 -15.81 30.12 37.38
CA CYS A 26 -15.86 29.14 38.46
C CYS A 26 -17.30 29.06 38.99
N THR A 27 -18.12 28.24 38.37
CA THR A 27 -19.33 27.70 38.98
C THR A 27 -18.95 26.33 39.50
N GLY A 28 -18.45 26.24 40.73
CA GLY A 28 -18.57 25.00 41.48
C GLY A 28 -20.01 24.51 41.28
N GLY A 29 -20.18 23.27 40.84
CA GLY A 29 -21.50 22.76 40.48
C GLY A 29 -22.47 23.00 41.62
N VAL A 30 -23.56 23.73 41.33
CA VAL A 30 -24.59 24.03 42.31
C VAL A 30 -25.24 22.73 42.75
N ALA A 31 -25.02 22.35 43.99
CA ALA A 31 -25.76 21.30 44.66
C ALA A 31 -26.17 21.80 46.04
N THR A 32 -27.47 21.79 46.29
CA THR A 32 -28.08 22.18 47.56
C THR A 32 -27.45 21.41 48.72
N ASN A 33 -27.03 22.16 49.75
CA ASN A 33 -26.51 21.74 51.05
C ASN A 33 -26.99 20.33 51.50
N PRO A 34 -26.20 19.27 51.34
CA PRO A 34 -26.39 18.05 52.09
C PRO A 34 -25.55 18.20 53.35
N SER A 35 -26.06 18.95 54.34
CA SER A 35 -25.61 18.69 55.70
C SER A 35 -25.80 17.20 55.92
N VAL A 36 -24.80 16.52 56.47
CA VAL A 36 -24.79 15.06 56.77
C VAL A 36 -25.98 14.63 57.67
N GLU A 37 -26.84 15.56 58.03
CA GLU A 37 -28.08 15.34 58.75
C GLU A 37 -29.29 14.92 57.89
N GLN A 38 -29.26 14.97 56.53
CA GLN A 38 -30.45 14.58 55.74
C GLN A 38 -30.25 14.27 54.23
N GLY A 39 -29.09 13.77 53.80
CA GLY A 39 -28.89 13.35 52.41
C GLY A 39 -27.52 12.75 52.11
N SER A 40 -27.38 12.11 50.94
CA SER A 40 -26.06 11.69 50.41
C SER A 40 -25.23 12.91 50.01
N PRO A 41 -23.88 12.86 50.09
CA PRO A 41 -23.03 13.95 49.61
C PRO A 41 -23.32 14.28 48.14
N PRO A 42 -22.97 15.49 47.65
CA PRO A 42 -23.23 15.88 46.26
C PRO A 42 -22.58 14.88 45.28
N ALA A 43 -23.17 14.69 44.10
CA ALA A 43 -22.62 13.79 43.09
C ALA A 43 -21.16 14.14 42.79
N GLY A 44 -20.27 13.15 42.90
CA GLY A 44 -18.83 13.34 42.72
C GLY A 44 -18.04 13.61 44.00
N TYR A 45 -18.70 13.93 45.12
CA TYR A 45 -18.08 14.12 46.43
C TYR A 45 -18.33 12.94 47.38
N SER A 46 -17.36 12.65 48.23
CA SER A 46 -17.50 11.71 49.33
C SER A 46 -16.96 12.33 50.62
N PHE A 47 -17.60 12.02 51.74
CA PHE A 47 -17.25 12.48 53.07
C PHE A 47 -16.95 11.28 53.96
N ASN A 48 -15.77 11.27 54.58
CA ASN A 48 -15.35 10.20 55.48
C ASN A 48 -14.78 10.80 56.79
N PRO A 49 -15.50 10.68 57.92
CA PRO A 49 -14.95 11.06 59.22
C PRO A 49 -13.88 10.05 59.65
N ALA A 50 -12.75 10.52 60.21
CA ALA A 50 -11.66 9.62 60.62
C ALA A 50 -12.01 8.77 61.85
N ALA A 51 -13.04 9.16 62.62
CA ALA A 51 -13.57 8.39 63.72
C ALA A 51 -15.11 8.41 63.72
N PRO A 52 -15.76 7.34 64.23
CA PRO A 52 -17.20 7.35 64.45
C PRO A 52 -17.58 8.51 65.37
N VAL A 53 -18.63 9.25 64.99
CA VAL A 53 -19.21 10.29 65.86
C VAL A 53 -19.65 9.62 67.17
N PRO A 54 -19.13 10.03 68.34
CA PRO A 54 -19.50 9.41 69.60
C PRO A 54 -21.02 9.47 69.83
N PRO A 55 -21.64 8.38 70.33
CA PRO A 55 -23.05 8.38 70.66
C PRO A 55 -23.41 9.53 71.61
N GLY A 56 -24.41 10.34 71.25
CA GLY A 56 -24.87 11.48 72.06
C GLY A 56 -24.19 12.83 71.75
N THR A 57 -23.27 12.90 70.79
CA THR A 57 -22.69 14.17 70.33
C THR A 57 -23.81 15.11 69.82
N PRO A 58 -23.98 16.31 70.39
CA PRO A 58 -24.97 17.28 69.91
C PRO A 58 -24.76 17.60 68.43
N LYS A 59 -25.83 17.85 67.68
CA LYS A 59 -25.79 18.18 66.25
C LYS A 59 -24.77 19.26 65.89
N SER A 60 -24.67 20.31 66.70
CA SER A 60 -23.69 21.40 66.54
C SER A 60 -22.22 20.96 66.69
N GLY A 61 -21.98 19.81 67.30
CA GLY A 61 -20.67 19.23 67.53
C GLY A 61 -20.29 18.12 66.55
N GLN A 62 -21.17 17.75 65.61
CA GLN A 62 -20.90 16.66 64.66
C GLN A 62 -20.12 17.17 63.43
N PRO A 63 -19.15 16.39 62.92
CA PRO A 63 -18.50 16.68 61.64
C PRO A 63 -19.51 16.76 60.48
N ARG A 64 -19.30 17.72 59.57
CA ARG A 64 -20.19 17.90 58.41
C ARG A 64 -19.46 18.43 57.17
N LEU A 65 -19.89 17.93 56.01
CA LEU A 65 -19.64 18.52 54.70
C LEU A 65 -20.81 19.44 54.35
N SER A 66 -20.54 20.63 53.81
CA SER A 66 -21.56 21.57 53.34
C SER A 66 -21.08 22.31 52.10
N THR A 67 -22.00 22.64 51.21
CA THR A 67 -21.82 23.64 50.15
C THR A 67 -22.49 24.91 50.63
N ALA A 68 -21.69 25.92 50.98
CA ALA A 68 -22.21 27.17 51.55
C ALA A 68 -21.95 28.32 50.57
N GLY A 69 -22.95 29.18 50.38
CA GLY A 69 -22.76 30.51 49.81
C GLY A 69 -22.69 31.52 50.95
N GLY A 70 -21.48 31.83 51.43
CA GLY A 70 -21.42 32.61 52.67
C GLY A 70 -20.06 32.98 53.24
N TYR A 71 -19.15 33.54 52.43
CA TYR A 71 -18.10 34.50 52.84
C TYR A 71 -17.73 35.25 51.55
N GLN A 72 -18.18 36.50 51.39
CA GLN A 72 -18.28 37.12 50.06
C GLN A 72 -17.13 38.06 49.67
N ARG A 73 -16.76 37.97 48.38
CA ARG A 73 -16.81 39.14 47.49
C ARG A 73 -17.53 38.91 46.13
N ASP A 74 -17.69 37.67 45.66
CA ASP A 74 -18.21 37.40 44.29
C ASP A 74 -19.47 36.50 44.20
N GLY A 75 -20.10 36.13 45.32
CA GLY A 75 -21.39 35.40 45.29
C GLY A 75 -21.36 33.94 44.79
N GLY A 76 -20.18 33.35 44.61
CA GLY A 76 -20.01 31.94 44.25
C GLY A 76 -20.18 30.96 45.41
N GLU A 77 -20.46 29.70 45.08
CA GLU A 77 -20.54 28.58 46.04
C GLU A 77 -19.16 27.98 46.31
N TYR A 78 -18.87 27.62 47.56
CA TYR A 78 -17.67 26.86 47.93
C TYR A 78 -18.07 25.61 48.70
N ALA A 79 -17.19 24.61 48.68
CA ALA A 79 -17.31 23.44 49.53
C ALA A 79 -16.54 23.64 50.84
N LEU A 80 -17.11 23.10 51.91
CA LEU A 80 -16.74 23.38 53.28
C LEU A 80 -16.80 22.10 54.10
N ILE A 81 -15.70 21.79 54.79
CA ILE A 81 -15.66 20.69 55.76
C ILE A 81 -15.42 21.26 57.15
N ALA A 82 -16.22 20.82 58.13
CA ALA A 82 -16.17 21.27 59.50
C ALA A 82 -16.01 20.11 60.48
N THR A 83 -15.14 20.27 61.48
CA THR A 83 -14.92 19.26 62.55
C THR A 83 -14.92 19.91 63.93
N PRO A 84 -16.10 20.30 64.47
CA PRO A 84 -16.20 20.98 65.75
C PRO A 84 -15.74 20.13 66.95
N ASP A 85 -15.62 18.82 66.76
CA ASP A 85 -15.14 17.83 67.74
C ASP A 85 -13.61 17.67 67.75
N LYS A 86 -12.88 18.38 66.87
CA LYS A 86 -11.43 18.29 66.67
C LYS A 86 -10.95 16.92 66.17
N MET A 87 -11.83 16.12 65.58
CA MET A 87 -11.45 14.85 64.95
C MET A 87 -11.20 15.09 63.46
N VAL A 88 -10.16 14.47 62.90
CA VAL A 88 -9.86 14.61 61.47
C VAL A 88 -11.07 14.15 60.63
N SER A 89 -11.51 14.96 59.67
CA SER A 89 -12.45 14.52 58.64
C SER A 89 -11.90 14.82 57.26
N THR A 90 -12.25 13.99 56.27
CA THR A 90 -11.85 14.16 54.88
C THR A 90 -13.05 14.29 53.97
N ALA A 91 -13.00 15.22 53.03
CA ALA A 91 -13.86 15.27 51.86
C ALA A 91 -13.02 15.13 50.59
N TYR A 92 -13.56 14.46 49.56
CA TYR A 92 -12.85 14.30 48.30
C TYR A 92 -13.76 14.27 47.09
N ALA A 93 -13.20 14.58 45.92
CA ALA A 93 -13.83 14.39 44.61
C ALA A 93 -13.03 13.42 43.75
N ALA A 94 -13.68 12.40 43.20
CA ALA A 94 -13.02 11.29 42.50
C ALA A 94 -13.06 11.40 40.97
N MET A 95 -11.94 11.08 40.34
CA MET A 95 -11.76 11.04 38.89
C MET A 95 -11.00 9.77 38.47
N LYS A 96 -11.22 9.31 37.24
CA LYS A 96 -10.41 8.22 36.67
C LYS A 96 -8.98 8.71 36.49
N SER A 97 -7.98 7.91 36.89
CA SER A 97 -6.58 8.24 36.65
C SER A 97 -6.06 7.60 35.37
N VAL A 98 -5.08 8.27 34.75
CA VAL A 98 -4.28 7.74 33.64
C VAL A 98 -2.91 7.36 34.21
N PRO A 99 -2.54 6.07 34.22
CA PRO A 99 -1.25 5.63 34.75
C PRO A 99 -0.06 6.32 34.08
N GLY A 100 0.86 6.86 34.88
CA GLY A 100 2.03 7.61 34.41
C GLY A 100 1.76 9.02 33.89
N ALA A 101 0.50 9.48 33.89
CA ALA A 101 0.21 10.88 33.61
C ALA A 101 0.73 11.80 34.73
N VAL A 102 1.08 13.03 34.37
CA VAL A 102 1.48 14.05 35.33
C VAL A 102 0.29 14.97 35.59
N TYR A 103 -0.06 15.08 36.86
CA TYR A 103 -1.17 15.86 37.37
C TYR A 103 -0.63 17.13 38.01
N THR A 104 -1.12 18.28 37.56
CA THR A 104 -0.91 19.56 38.24
C THR A 104 -2.25 20.03 38.76
N LEU A 105 -2.29 20.35 40.05
CA LEU A 105 -3.49 20.84 40.70
C LEU A 105 -3.28 22.30 41.07
N THR A 106 -4.27 23.12 40.77
CA THR A 106 -4.40 24.47 41.32
C THR A 106 -5.71 24.53 42.10
N GLY A 107 -5.62 24.86 43.39
CA GLY A 107 -6.78 25.00 44.27
C GLY A 107 -6.90 26.40 44.83
N TRP A 108 -8.11 26.86 45.15
CA TRP A 108 -8.33 28.06 45.95
C TRP A 108 -8.88 27.66 47.31
N THR A 109 -8.11 27.91 48.37
CA THR A 109 -8.36 27.34 49.70
C THR A 109 -8.14 28.35 50.82
N ALA A 110 -8.85 28.20 51.93
CA ALA A 110 -8.59 28.91 53.19
C ALA A 110 -9.03 28.10 54.40
N ALA A 111 -8.51 28.43 55.57
CA ALA A 111 -8.97 27.91 56.86
C ALA A 111 -9.75 28.98 57.64
N ILE A 112 -10.56 28.55 58.62
CA ILE A 112 -11.22 29.43 59.60
C ILE A 112 -10.87 28.96 61.03
N ASP A 113 -9.98 29.70 61.67
CA ASP A 113 -9.67 29.82 63.10
C ASP A 113 -8.57 30.90 63.20
N GLY A 114 -8.86 32.06 63.82
CA GLY A 114 -8.00 33.26 63.87
C GLY A 114 -6.62 33.07 64.51
N ASN A 115 -6.26 31.86 64.89
CA ASN A 115 -4.96 31.45 65.37
C ASN A 115 -4.55 30.12 64.72
N LEU A 116 -3.82 30.15 63.61
CA LEU A 116 -3.03 29.01 63.07
C LEU A 116 -1.98 28.44 64.08
N ARG A 117 -2.10 28.77 65.38
CA ARG A 117 -1.15 28.54 66.49
C ARG A 117 -0.92 27.08 66.87
N ARG A 118 -1.83 26.16 66.54
CA ARG A 118 -1.53 24.73 66.65
C ARG A 118 -0.76 24.30 65.41
N ALA A 119 0.56 24.29 65.54
CA ALA A 119 1.46 23.85 64.48
C ALA A 119 1.16 22.41 64.00
N ASP A 120 0.57 21.61 64.89
CA ASP A 120 0.17 20.21 64.72
C ASP A 120 -1.24 19.99 64.13
N ALA A 121 -2.01 21.05 63.87
CA ALA A 121 -3.34 20.91 63.28
C ALA A 121 -3.27 20.36 61.84
N VAL A 122 -4.20 19.47 61.52
CA VAL A 122 -4.41 18.93 60.17
C VAL A 122 -5.28 19.94 59.43
N GLU A 123 -4.71 20.63 58.46
CA GLU A 123 -5.40 21.57 57.56
C GLU A 123 -4.76 21.39 56.19
N GLU A 124 -5.13 20.31 55.50
CA GLU A 124 -4.41 19.86 54.31
C GLU A 124 -5.35 19.67 53.13
N THR A 125 -4.90 20.06 51.95
CA THR A 125 -5.53 19.77 50.67
C THR A 125 -4.56 18.98 49.82
N GLY A 126 -5.02 18.27 48.79
CA GLY A 126 -4.10 17.43 48.03
C GLY A 126 -4.72 16.52 46.99
N LEU A 127 -3.84 15.68 46.42
CA LEU A 127 -4.21 14.60 45.51
C LEU A 127 -3.86 13.25 46.15
N ARG A 128 -4.82 12.32 46.13
CA ARG A 128 -4.60 10.90 46.47
C ARG A 128 -4.86 10.04 45.24
N PHE A 129 -3.97 9.09 44.99
CA PHE A 129 -4.11 8.07 43.97
C PHE A 129 -4.47 6.74 44.62
N TYR A 130 -5.38 6.01 44.01
CA TYR A 130 -5.91 4.76 44.53
C TYR A 130 -5.73 3.64 43.50
N ASP A 131 -5.43 2.43 43.96
CA ASP A 131 -5.43 1.24 43.11
C ASP A 131 -6.83 0.66 42.87
N ALA A 132 -6.90 -0.46 42.16
CA ALA A 132 -8.15 -1.16 41.86
C ALA A 132 -8.91 -1.67 43.09
N SER A 133 -8.24 -1.80 44.25
CA SER A 133 -8.84 -2.22 45.53
C SER A 133 -9.20 -1.04 46.43
N ASP A 134 -9.18 0.18 45.87
CA ASP A 134 -9.40 1.44 46.58
C ASP A 134 -8.39 1.73 47.70
N LYS A 135 -7.18 1.18 47.60
CA LYS A 135 -6.08 1.48 48.52
C LYS A 135 -5.29 2.68 48.02
N VAL A 136 -4.97 3.61 48.93
CA VAL A 136 -4.08 4.75 48.62
C VAL A 136 -2.69 4.23 48.24
N VAL A 137 -2.23 4.58 47.03
CA VAL A 137 -0.91 4.22 46.50
C VAL A 137 0.05 5.40 46.39
N LEU A 138 -0.48 6.63 46.37
CA LEU A 138 0.30 7.86 46.45
C LEU A 138 -0.58 8.96 47.04
N GLU A 139 -0.02 9.77 47.93
CA GLU A 139 -0.68 10.92 48.51
C GLU A 139 0.27 12.11 48.47
N ASN A 140 -0.18 13.21 47.84
CA ASN A 140 0.51 14.49 47.88
C ASN A 140 -0.39 15.47 48.61
N LYS A 141 0.10 15.96 49.75
CA LYS A 141 -0.63 16.87 50.63
C LYS A 141 0.09 18.22 50.68
N LEU A 142 -0.70 19.28 50.78
CA LEU A 142 -0.25 20.65 50.93
C LEU A 142 -1.00 21.27 52.10
N LYS A 143 -0.27 21.94 52.99
CA LYS A 143 -0.87 22.62 54.14
C LYS A 143 -1.61 23.87 53.66
N VAL A 144 -2.81 24.09 54.17
CA VAL A 144 -3.55 25.35 54.04
C VAL A 144 -2.91 26.36 54.99
N THR A 145 -2.29 27.39 54.42
CA THR A 145 -1.55 28.42 55.19
C THR A 145 -2.26 29.77 55.24
N HIS A 146 -3.37 29.91 54.51
CA HIS A 146 -4.14 31.14 54.45
C HIS A 146 -5.39 31.04 55.32
N ALA A 147 -5.61 32.06 56.15
CA ALA A 147 -6.77 32.17 57.04
C ALA A 147 -7.74 33.20 56.45
N VAL A 148 -9.00 32.79 56.25
CA VAL A 148 -10.02 33.64 55.62
C VAL A 148 -10.30 34.90 56.44
N GLU A 149 -10.07 34.87 57.75
CA GLU A 149 -10.30 36.01 58.65
C GLU A 149 -9.32 37.17 58.41
N THR A 150 -8.23 36.91 57.68
CA THR A 150 -7.23 37.94 57.38
C THR A 150 -7.71 38.95 56.33
N ASP A 151 -8.44 38.50 55.31
CA ASP A 151 -8.85 39.34 54.17
C ASP A 151 -10.21 38.98 53.56
N GLY A 152 -10.90 37.96 54.08
CA GLY A 152 -12.17 37.46 53.60
C GLY A 152 -12.09 36.63 52.32
N LYS A 153 -10.92 36.14 51.90
CA LYS A 153 -10.71 35.51 50.59
C LYS A 153 -10.16 34.08 50.68
N LEU A 154 -10.24 33.37 49.55
CA LEU A 154 -9.48 32.14 49.33
C LEU A 154 -8.13 32.49 48.71
N ALA A 155 -7.08 31.78 49.11
CA ALA A 155 -5.76 31.91 48.48
C ALA A 155 -5.56 30.83 47.43
N ARG A 156 -4.98 31.21 46.29
CA ARG A 156 -4.53 30.28 45.26
C ARG A 156 -3.35 29.46 45.79
N GLN A 157 -3.46 28.15 45.66
CA GLN A 157 -2.44 27.17 46.00
C GLN A 157 -2.07 26.36 44.75
N GLU A 158 -0.77 26.31 44.47
CA GLU A 158 -0.21 25.46 43.43
C GLU A 158 0.37 24.20 44.06
N PHE A 159 -0.05 23.06 43.54
CA PHE A 159 0.47 21.78 43.96
C PHE A 159 1.65 21.40 43.07
N PRO A 160 2.74 20.87 43.64
CA PRO A 160 3.81 20.29 42.84
C PRO A 160 3.26 19.22 41.88
N PRO A 161 3.76 19.15 40.64
CA PRO A 161 3.34 18.13 39.70
C PRO A 161 3.51 16.73 40.27
N SER A 162 2.49 15.89 40.14
CA SER A 162 2.48 14.52 40.63
C SER A 162 2.33 13.53 39.50
N THR A 163 3.26 12.58 39.40
CA THR A 163 3.14 11.46 38.44
C THR A 163 2.29 10.36 39.04
N ALA A 164 1.22 9.95 38.34
CA ALA A 164 0.38 8.84 38.77
C ALA A 164 1.16 7.51 38.79
N PRO A 165 1.12 6.76 39.90
CA PRO A 165 1.68 5.41 39.96
C PRO A 165 1.08 4.49 38.89
N ALA A 166 1.84 3.51 38.41
CA ALA A 166 1.37 2.54 37.43
C ALA A 166 0.15 1.72 37.93
N SER A 167 0.04 1.52 39.24
CA SER A 167 -1.07 0.82 39.89
C SER A 167 -2.33 1.70 40.09
N ALA A 168 -2.24 3.01 39.87
CA ALA A 168 -3.35 3.92 40.13
C ALA A 168 -4.47 3.78 39.08
N THR A 169 -5.69 3.56 39.54
CA THR A 169 -6.92 3.47 38.72
C THR A 169 -7.83 4.70 38.90
N SER A 170 -7.73 5.39 40.04
CA SER A 170 -8.39 6.66 40.28
C SER A 170 -7.50 7.66 41.01
N VAL A 171 -7.82 8.94 40.84
CA VAL A 171 -7.22 10.07 41.54
C VAL A 171 -8.32 10.89 42.19
N ARG A 172 -8.07 11.39 43.40
CA ARG A 172 -9.03 12.17 44.16
C ARG A 172 -8.37 13.45 44.66
N PHE A 173 -9.01 14.59 44.39
CA PHE A 173 -8.73 15.79 45.18
C PHE A 173 -9.29 15.58 46.58
N PHE A 174 -8.55 15.91 47.64
CA PHE A 174 -9.05 15.85 49.00
C PHE A 174 -8.80 17.15 49.76
N ALA A 175 -9.65 17.39 50.75
CA ALA A 175 -9.45 18.35 51.84
C ALA A 175 -9.63 17.62 53.17
N ALA A 176 -8.75 17.88 54.14
CA ALA A 176 -8.76 17.27 55.46
C ALA A 176 -8.58 18.35 56.53
N THR A 177 -9.40 18.29 57.58
CA THR A 177 -9.27 19.17 58.75
C THR A 177 -9.55 18.46 60.06
N ASP A 178 -8.85 18.83 61.13
CA ASP A 178 -9.19 18.55 62.54
C ASP A 178 -9.54 19.83 63.33
N ARG A 179 -9.85 20.91 62.61
CA ARG A 179 -10.26 22.20 63.16
C ARG A 179 -11.69 22.56 62.77
N ASP A 180 -12.08 23.78 63.09
CA ASP A 180 -13.44 24.25 62.87
C ASP A 180 -13.80 24.22 61.38
N TRP A 181 -12.92 24.69 60.46
CA TRP A 181 -13.26 24.73 59.03
C TRP A 181 -12.07 24.71 58.06
N VAL A 182 -12.24 24.01 56.93
CA VAL A 182 -11.46 24.22 55.69
C VAL A 182 -12.40 24.48 54.52
N MET A 183 -12.10 25.51 53.74
CA MET A 183 -12.84 25.98 52.57
C MET A 183 -12.07 25.70 51.28
N TRP A 184 -12.78 25.29 50.22
CA TRP A 184 -12.25 25.27 48.85
C TRP A 184 -13.32 25.56 47.81
N ASP A 185 -12.92 26.17 46.70
CA ASP A 185 -13.81 26.47 45.57
C ASP A 185 -13.24 25.88 44.27
N CYS A 186 -12.54 26.69 43.46
CA CYS A 186 -12.01 26.22 42.19
C CYS A 186 -10.90 25.20 42.41
N VAL A 187 -11.07 24.02 41.85
CA VAL A 187 -10.05 22.96 41.80
C VAL A 187 -9.80 22.68 40.32
N HIS A 188 -8.70 23.20 39.81
CA HIS A 188 -8.30 23.01 38.42
C HIS A 188 -7.27 21.88 38.36
N LEU A 189 -7.67 20.75 37.75
CA LEU A 189 -6.79 19.62 37.53
C LEU A 189 -6.33 19.58 36.07
N GLN A 190 -5.05 19.84 35.86
CA GLN A 190 -4.41 19.67 34.56
C GLN A 190 -3.74 18.32 34.49
N VAL A 191 -3.96 17.62 33.38
CA VAL A 191 -3.41 16.30 33.12
C VAL A 191 -2.54 16.39 31.89
N ALA A 192 -1.27 16.04 32.02
CA ALA A 192 -0.34 15.89 30.91
C ALA A 192 -0.11 14.40 30.68
N SER A 193 -0.57 13.90 29.53
CA SER A 193 -0.50 12.49 29.15
C SER A 193 -0.59 12.35 27.64
N PHE A 194 -0.05 11.25 27.10
CA PHE A 194 -0.24 10.87 25.72
C PHE A 194 -0.24 9.35 25.54
N ALA A 195 -0.90 8.91 24.47
CA ALA A 195 -0.83 7.58 23.91
C ALA A 195 -0.05 7.60 22.58
N ALA A 196 0.59 6.48 22.25
CA ALA A 196 1.32 6.30 21.00
C ALA A 196 0.90 4.99 20.33
N MET A 197 0.70 5.04 19.02
CA MET A 197 0.40 3.89 18.17
C MET A 197 1.36 3.88 16.99
N ALA A 198 1.83 2.69 16.61
CA ALA A 198 2.66 2.46 15.45
C ALA A 198 1.96 1.47 14.54
N GLU A 199 1.98 1.76 13.23
CA GLU A 199 1.40 0.92 12.20
C GLU A 199 2.35 0.83 11.00
N VAL A 200 2.28 -0.29 10.30
CA VAL A 200 2.96 -0.53 9.02
C VAL A 200 1.90 -0.81 7.95
N ARG A 201 2.14 -0.32 6.74
CA ARG A 201 1.22 -0.52 5.62
C ARG A 201 1.48 -1.85 4.93
N ASP A 202 0.44 -2.66 4.78
CA ASP A 202 0.49 -3.86 3.96
C ASP A 202 0.39 -3.48 2.47
N PRO A 203 1.40 -3.78 1.63
CA PRO A 203 1.41 -3.36 0.23
C PRO A 203 0.32 -4.00 -0.63
N ALA A 204 -0.11 -5.21 -0.29
CA ALA A 204 -1.09 -5.97 -1.07
C ALA A 204 -2.52 -5.45 -0.86
N SER A 205 -2.88 -5.17 0.39
CA SER A 205 -4.21 -4.67 0.77
C SER A 205 -4.28 -3.14 0.86
N GLY A 206 -3.14 -2.49 1.06
CA GLY A 206 -3.05 -1.06 1.36
C GLY A 206 -3.46 -0.68 2.78
N ALA A 207 -3.82 -1.64 3.63
CA ALA A 207 -4.28 -1.44 5.00
C ALA A 207 -3.12 -1.10 5.94
N TRP A 208 -3.42 -0.35 6.99
CA TRP A 208 -2.49 -0.04 8.08
C TRP A 208 -2.80 -0.93 9.28
N GLY A 209 -1.76 -1.49 9.90
CA GLY A 209 -1.95 -2.32 11.07
C GLY A 209 -0.66 -2.58 11.85
N PRO A 210 -0.73 -3.36 12.93
CA PRO A 210 0.44 -3.70 13.74
C PRO A 210 1.41 -4.62 12.99
N THR A 211 0.96 -5.27 11.92
CA THR A 211 1.75 -6.19 11.09
C THR A 211 1.49 -5.98 9.60
N ALA A 212 2.51 -6.25 8.78
CA ALA A 212 2.41 -6.26 7.31
C ALA A 212 3.29 -7.36 6.72
N THR A 213 2.88 -7.93 5.59
CA THR A 213 3.73 -8.81 4.78
C THR A 213 4.33 -8.02 3.62
N ILE A 214 5.66 -8.00 3.51
CA ILE A 214 6.41 -7.14 2.59
C ILE A 214 7.38 -8.01 1.79
N GLU A 215 7.47 -7.77 0.49
CA GLU A 215 8.41 -8.48 -0.38
C GLU A 215 9.83 -7.91 -0.24
N ALA A 216 10.84 -8.77 -0.17
CA ALA A 216 12.24 -8.34 -0.19
C ALA A 216 12.55 -7.55 -1.48
N GLY A 217 13.36 -6.49 -1.34
CA GLY A 217 13.67 -5.53 -2.39
C GLY A 217 12.70 -4.34 -2.46
N THR A 218 11.63 -4.32 -1.66
CA THR A 218 10.63 -3.23 -1.63
C THR A 218 10.79 -2.31 -0.41
N THR A 219 9.80 -1.45 -0.15
CA THR A 219 9.82 -0.44 0.91
C THR A 219 8.74 -0.73 1.96
N ALA A 220 9.09 -0.63 3.24
CA ALA A 220 8.14 -0.60 4.35
C ALA A 220 7.72 0.84 4.66
N ASN A 221 6.41 1.12 4.64
CA ASN A 221 5.86 2.42 5.02
C ASN A 221 5.28 2.33 6.43
N TYR A 222 5.72 3.23 7.31
CA TYR A 222 5.27 3.30 8.71
C TYR A 222 4.47 4.57 8.98
N ARG A 223 3.52 4.45 9.91
CA ARG A 223 2.68 5.53 10.43
C ARG A 223 2.70 5.49 11.94
N PHE A 224 3.00 6.64 12.55
CA PHE A 224 3.02 6.81 14.01
C PHE A 224 1.99 7.86 14.39
N THR A 225 1.05 7.48 15.25
CA THR A 225 0.00 8.36 15.74
C THR A 225 0.23 8.63 17.22
N VAL A 226 0.34 9.91 17.58
CA VAL A 226 0.40 10.37 18.96
C VAL A 226 -0.93 11.04 19.29
N THR A 227 -1.55 10.62 20.39
CA THR A 227 -2.80 11.20 20.89
C THR A 227 -2.54 11.82 22.24
N ASN A 228 -2.85 13.11 22.40
CA ASN A 228 -2.88 13.74 23.71
C ASN A 228 -4.19 13.35 24.40
N ASP A 229 -4.11 12.39 25.32
CA ASP A 229 -5.24 11.92 26.13
C ASP A 229 -5.38 12.68 27.47
N GLY A 230 -4.54 13.71 27.66
CA GLY A 230 -4.65 14.68 28.75
C GLY A 230 -5.42 15.94 28.35
N THR A 231 -5.37 16.92 29.25
CA THR A 231 -6.00 18.25 29.10
C THR A 231 -4.98 19.35 28.82
N THR A 232 -3.69 19.09 29.06
CA THR A 232 -2.60 20.06 28.87
C THR A 232 -2.07 19.97 27.45
N THR A 233 -1.92 21.09 26.75
CA THR A 233 -1.24 21.11 25.45
C THR A 233 0.21 20.66 25.61
N LEU A 234 0.59 19.67 24.82
CA LEU A 234 1.94 19.12 24.80
C LEU A 234 2.77 19.85 23.75
N ALA A 235 4.07 20.03 24.01
CA ALA A 235 5.00 20.67 23.09
C ALA A 235 6.25 19.82 22.89
N ASP A 236 6.93 20.02 21.76
CA ASP A 236 8.20 19.37 21.41
C ASP A 236 8.16 17.83 21.52
N ILE A 237 7.10 17.21 20.99
CA ILE A 237 6.93 15.76 21.04
C ILE A 237 7.89 15.12 20.06
N LYS A 238 8.85 14.36 20.58
CA LYS A 238 9.86 13.65 19.80
C LYS A 238 9.40 12.24 19.47
N VAL A 239 9.46 11.86 18.20
CA VAL A 239 9.19 10.51 17.72
C VAL A 239 10.50 9.90 17.23
N VAL A 240 11.05 8.97 18.02
CA VAL A 240 12.31 8.29 17.69
C VAL A 240 11.99 6.94 17.05
N ALA A 241 12.21 6.85 15.75
CA ALA A 241 11.99 5.65 14.95
C ALA A 241 13.32 5.19 14.30
N PRO A 242 14.08 4.31 14.97
CA PRO A 242 15.44 3.94 14.56
C PRO A 242 15.48 3.19 13.24
N TYR A 243 14.40 2.51 12.87
CA TYR A 243 14.32 1.72 11.64
C TYR A 243 13.98 2.54 10.38
N CYS A 244 13.47 3.77 10.51
CA CYS A 244 13.21 4.62 9.36
C CYS A 244 14.52 5.12 8.72
N ASP A 245 14.56 5.23 7.40
CA ASP A 245 15.70 5.84 6.68
C ASP A 245 15.83 7.33 7.00
N VAL A 246 14.69 8.04 6.97
CA VAL A 246 14.58 9.45 7.34
C VAL A 246 13.78 9.55 8.64
N LYS A 247 14.35 10.24 9.63
CA LYS A 247 13.74 10.36 10.95
C LYS A 247 12.57 11.35 10.90
N PRO A 248 11.40 11.02 11.49
CA PRO A 248 10.28 11.94 11.58
C PRO A 248 10.67 13.24 12.29
N ALA A 249 10.15 14.37 11.82
CA ALA A 249 10.28 15.63 12.52
C ALA A 249 9.48 15.61 13.85
N PRO A 250 9.93 16.34 14.89
CA PRO A 250 9.15 16.51 16.10
C PRO A 250 7.78 17.16 15.84
N ILE A 251 6.77 16.79 16.61
CA ILE A 251 5.47 17.46 16.61
C ILE A 251 5.58 18.67 17.55
N ALA A 252 5.47 19.87 17.00
CA ALA A 252 5.72 21.11 17.72
C ALA A 252 4.72 21.34 18.87
N SER A 253 3.43 21.08 18.65
CA SER A 253 2.37 21.25 19.65
C SER A 253 1.20 20.28 19.39
N LEU A 254 0.54 19.82 20.46
CA LEU A 254 -0.64 18.97 20.40
C LEU A 254 -1.61 19.28 21.55
N ASP A 255 -2.77 19.85 21.22
CA ASP A 255 -3.81 20.17 22.20
C ASP A 255 -4.48 18.93 22.79
N GLY A 256 -5.07 19.09 23.99
CA GLY A 256 -5.80 18.03 24.68
C GLY A 256 -6.91 17.43 23.81
N GLY A 257 -6.99 16.10 23.79
CA GLY A 257 -7.95 15.34 22.99
C GLY A 257 -7.67 15.30 21.49
N LYS A 258 -6.53 15.84 21.01
CA LYS A 258 -6.14 15.78 19.60
C LYS A 258 -5.12 14.68 19.33
N SER A 259 -5.05 14.28 18.06
CA SER A 259 -4.05 13.34 17.55
C SER A 259 -3.24 13.98 16.43
N ALA A 260 -1.97 13.61 16.34
CA ALA A 260 -1.08 13.96 15.25
C ALA A 260 -0.43 12.69 14.71
N THR A 261 -0.22 12.66 13.39
CA THR A 261 0.35 11.52 12.70
C THR A 261 1.60 11.94 11.95
N VAL A 262 2.65 11.13 12.04
CA VAL A 262 3.87 11.25 11.24
C VAL A 262 4.13 9.94 10.51
N THR A 263 4.67 10.01 9.31
CA THR A 263 5.00 8.83 8.49
C THR A 263 6.49 8.79 8.20
N CYS A 264 7.01 7.59 7.98
CA CYS A 264 8.38 7.38 7.53
C CYS A 264 8.47 6.10 6.69
N ASP A 265 9.58 5.95 5.98
CA ASP A 265 9.84 4.78 5.16
C ASP A 265 11.15 4.10 5.57
N HIS A 266 11.22 2.80 5.29
CA HIS A 266 12.46 2.04 5.25
C HIS A 266 12.54 1.26 3.93
N LYS A 267 13.47 1.65 3.08
CA LYS A 267 13.65 1.11 1.72
C LYS A 267 14.54 -0.13 1.74
N ASN A 268 14.45 -0.91 0.65
CA ASN A 268 15.30 -2.08 0.38
C ASN A 268 15.22 -3.15 1.47
N ILE A 269 13.99 -3.52 1.87
CA ILE A 269 13.75 -4.61 2.82
C ILE A 269 14.44 -5.88 2.35
N THR A 270 15.11 -6.58 3.26
CA THR A 270 15.82 -7.83 2.99
C THR A 270 15.20 -8.99 3.76
N GLU A 271 15.53 -10.23 3.39
CA GLU A 271 15.07 -11.41 4.13
C GLU A 271 15.55 -11.43 5.61
N ALA A 272 16.67 -10.76 5.91
CA ALA A 272 17.18 -10.62 7.27
C ALA A 272 16.25 -9.79 8.18
N ASP A 273 15.38 -8.97 7.59
CA ASP A 273 14.41 -8.14 8.30
C ASP A 273 13.12 -8.91 8.66
N ASN A 274 13.01 -10.18 8.27
CA ASN A 274 11.84 -10.99 8.58
C ASN A 274 11.63 -11.14 10.10
N GLY A 275 10.43 -10.76 10.57
CA GLY A 275 10.11 -10.79 11.99
C GLY A 275 10.70 -9.60 12.77
N HIS A 276 11.32 -8.63 12.11
CA HIS A 276 11.84 -7.44 12.77
C HIS A 276 10.71 -6.68 13.47
N VAL A 277 10.95 -6.36 14.74
CA VAL A 277 10.04 -5.55 15.57
C VAL A 277 10.53 -4.10 15.58
N SER A 278 9.91 -3.25 14.76
CA SER A 278 10.21 -1.83 14.74
C SER A 278 9.63 -1.18 16.00
N THR A 279 10.51 -0.72 16.89
CA THR A 279 10.14 -0.04 18.14
C THR A 279 10.28 1.47 17.97
N VAL A 280 9.21 2.21 18.28
CA VAL A 280 9.20 3.67 18.28
C VAL A 280 9.01 4.19 19.68
N THR A 281 9.87 5.14 20.06
CA THR A 281 9.78 5.82 21.36
C THR A 281 9.28 7.23 21.16
N VAL A 282 8.22 7.59 21.89
CA VAL A 282 7.63 8.93 21.91
C VAL A 282 7.87 9.57 23.27
N SER A 283 8.27 10.84 23.27
CA SER A 283 8.53 11.60 24.51
C SER A 283 8.11 13.06 24.37
N SER A 284 7.61 13.66 25.45
CA SER A 284 7.22 15.08 25.53
C SER A 284 7.65 15.65 26.87
N GLY A 285 8.61 16.58 26.89
CA GLY A 285 9.14 17.17 28.12
C GLY A 285 9.62 16.13 29.15
N THR A 286 9.09 16.21 30.37
CA THR A 286 9.39 15.31 31.49
C THR A 286 8.44 14.12 31.60
N LEU A 287 7.47 13.98 30.69
CA LEU A 287 6.52 12.87 30.71
C LEU A 287 7.22 11.53 30.47
N PRO A 288 6.72 10.43 31.08
CA PRO A 288 7.25 9.10 30.81
C PRO A 288 7.21 8.78 29.32
N LYS A 289 8.32 8.25 28.80
CA LYS A 289 8.41 7.81 27.41
C LYS A 289 7.41 6.67 27.17
N LYS A 290 6.76 6.68 26.01
CA LYS A 290 5.90 5.58 25.56
C LYS A 290 6.56 4.87 24.38
N THR A 291 6.41 3.56 24.32
CA THR A 291 6.88 2.74 23.21
C THR A 291 5.70 2.14 22.46
N ALA A 292 5.74 2.23 21.13
CA ALA A 292 4.82 1.52 20.24
C ALA A 292 5.64 0.62 19.30
N THR A 293 5.09 -0.52 18.90
CA THR A 293 5.80 -1.50 18.09
C THR A 293 4.96 -1.96 16.90
N THR A 294 5.64 -2.34 15.82
CA THR A 294 5.08 -3.02 14.65
C THR A 294 6.01 -4.15 14.22
N THR A 295 5.47 -5.14 13.52
CA THR A 295 6.27 -6.27 13.02
C THR A 295 6.08 -6.43 11.53
N ILE A 296 7.17 -6.60 10.80
CA ILE A 296 7.12 -6.95 9.37
C ILE A 296 7.40 -8.44 9.20
N LYS A 297 6.65 -9.07 8.29
CA LYS A 297 6.96 -10.39 7.75
C LYS A 297 7.52 -10.18 6.35
N VAL A 298 8.71 -10.71 6.08
CA VAL A 298 9.33 -10.58 4.77
C VAL A 298 9.12 -11.86 3.97
N THR A 299 8.62 -11.72 2.75
CA THR A 299 8.62 -12.81 1.77
C THR A 299 9.85 -12.67 0.87
N PRO A 300 10.50 -13.78 0.48
CA PRO A 300 11.54 -13.76 -0.53
C PRO A 300 11.05 -13.05 -1.79
N PRO A 301 11.95 -12.43 -2.57
CA PRO A 301 11.56 -11.97 -3.90
C PRO A 301 11.08 -13.18 -4.71
N PRO A 302 10.13 -13.02 -5.64
CA PRO A 302 9.74 -14.09 -6.55
C PRO A 302 10.99 -14.69 -7.17
N ALA A 303 11.09 -16.03 -7.15
CA ALA A 303 12.19 -16.72 -7.79
C ALA A 303 12.33 -16.25 -9.25
N ILE A 304 13.57 -16.11 -9.71
CA ILE A 304 13.90 -15.73 -11.09
C ILE A 304 13.82 -16.96 -12.00
N ASP A 305 12.78 -17.79 -11.87
CA ASP A 305 12.65 -18.91 -12.80
C ASP A 305 12.29 -18.37 -14.19
N GLU A 306 12.81 -19.00 -15.23
CA GLU A 306 12.64 -18.54 -16.62
C GLU A 306 12.30 -19.68 -17.56
N ILE A 307 11.42 -19.41 -18.50
CA ILE A 307 11.04 -20.33 -19.57
C ILE A 307 11.17 -19.62 -20.91
N GLY A 308 11.80 -20.29 -21.87
CA GLY A 308 11.70 -19.92 -23.28
C GLY A 308 12.99 -20.15 -24.04
N GLU A 309 12.85 -20.33 -25.35
CA GLU A 309 14.00 -20.58 -26.21
C GLU A 309 13.80 -19.98 -27.60
N PHE A 310 12.99 -20.63 -28.44
CA PHE A 310 13.06 -20.34 -29.87
C PHE A 310 11.84 -20.81 -30.67
N ALA A 311 11.52 -20.09 -31.75
CA ALA A 311 10.78 -20.62 -32.88
C ALA A 311 11.65 -20.45 -34.13
N TRP A 312 11.83 -21.51 -34.91
CA TRP A 312 12.71 -21.51 -36.10
C TRP A 312 12.03 -22.05 -37.35
N ASN A 313 12.59 -21.70 -38.49
CA ASN A 313 12.21 -22.22 -39.78
C ASN A 313 13.04 -23.48 -40.04
N ASP A 314 12.41 -24.63 -39.89
CA ASP A 314 12.96 -25.95 -40.22
C ASP A 314 12.98 -26.10 -41.74
N VAL A 315 14.13 -25.77 -42.34
CA VAL A 315 14.26 -25.61 -43.80
C VAL A 315 14.33 -26.96 -44.49
N ASP A 316 14.97 -27.94 -43.85
CA ASP A 316 15.13 -29.28 -44.39
C ASP A 316 14.02 -30.25 -43.93
N ARG A 317 13.15 -29.79 -43.04
CA ARG A 317 11.93 -30.45 -42.54
C ARG A 317 12.23 -31.70 -41.72
N ASN A 318 13.37 -31.71 -41.02
CA ASN A 318 13.82 -32.88 -40.28
C ASN A 318 13.33 -32.91 -38.81
N GLY A 319 12.74 -31.83 -38.31
CA GLY A 319 12.21 -31.71 -36.95
C GLY A 319 13.22 -31.34 -35.87
N SER A 320 14.49 -31.18 -36.23
CA SER A 320 15.59 -30.74 -35.38
C SER A 320 16.02 -29.32 -35.74
N GLN A 321 16.65 -28.63 -34.80
CA GLN A 321 17.21 -27.32 -35.00
C GLN A 321 18.66 -27.44 -35.49
N ASP A 322 18.86 -27.09 -36.75
CA ASP A 322 20.16 -27.14 -37.40
C ASP A 322 20.88 -25.80 -37.51
N ALA A 323 22.20 -25.88 -37.67
CA ALA A 323 23.02 -24.69 -37.84
C ALA A 323 22.69 -24.00 -39.17
N GLY A 324 22.26 -22.74 -39.09
CA GLY A 324 21.91 -21.93 -40.25
C GLY A 324 20.41 -21.78 -40.48
N GLU A 325 19.59 -22.50 -39.72
CA GLU A 325 18.14 -22.33 -39.75
C GLU A 325 17.71 -21.01 -39.09
N PRO A 326 16.96 -20.16 -39.79
CA PRO A 326 16.62 -18.84 -39.29
C PRO A 326 15.49 -18.91 -38.26
N GLY A 327 15.49 -17.98 -37.31
CA GLY A 327 14.36 -17.82 -36.39
C GLY A 327 13.12 -17.22 -37.07
N VAL A 328 11.94 -17.59 -36.58
CA VAL A 328 10.66 -17.08 -37.08
C VAL A 328 10.13 -16.00 -36.15
N ALA A 329 10.11 -14.76 -36.65
CA ALA A 329 9.58 -13.61 -35.94
C ALA A 329 8.04 -13.57 -35.97
N GLY A 330 7.44 -12.92 -34.97
CA GLY A 330 6.00 -12.66 -34.97
C GLY A 330 5.12 -13.81 -34.47
N VAL A 331 5.70 -14.93 -34.03
CA VAL A 331 4.95 -16.04 -33.44
C VAL A 331 4.44 -15.60 -32.07
N LYS A 332 3.12 -15.68 -31.85
CA LYS A 332 2.53 -15.38 -30.54
C LYS A 332 2.69 -16.59 -29.63
N VAL A 333 3.32 -16.39 -28.48
CA VAL A 333 3.62 -17.45 -27.51
C VAL A 333 2.89 -17.16 -26.20
N THR A 334 2.18 -18.16 -25.68
CA THR A 334 1.37 -18.06 -24.45
C THR A 334 1.91 -18.99 -23.38
N LEU A 335 2.13 -18.48 -22.16
CA LEU A 335 2.45 -19.28 -20.99
C LEU A 335 1.16 -19.62 -20.22
N LYS A 336 0.96 -20.89 -19.90
CA LYS A 336 -0.15 -21.39 -19.08
C LYS A 336 0.36 -22.02 -17.79
N ASP A 337 -0.44 -21.93 -16.72
CA ASP A 337 -0.20 -22.66 -15.48
C ASP A 337 -0.67 -24.13 -15.55
N ALA A 338 -0.45 -24.88 -14.48
CA ALA A 338 -0.86 -26.28 -14.33
C ALA A 338 -2.36 -26.55 -14.54
N SER A 339 -3.23 -25.53 -14.42
CA SER A 339 -4.67 -25.65 -14.66
C SER A 339 -5.06 -25.34 -16.11
N GLY A 340 -4.10 -24.95 -16.94
CA GLY A 340 -4.31 -24.50 -18.32
C GLY A 340 -4.69 -23.02 -18.44
N LYS A 341 -4.67 -22.26 -17.34
CA LYS A 341 -4.98 -20.83 -17.36
C LYS A 341 -3.80 -20.04 -17.94
N ALA A 342 -4.07 -19.15 -18.89
CA ALA A 342 -3.06 -18.25 -19.43
C ALA A 342 -2.57 -17.25 -18.36
N LEU A 343 -1.26 -17.13 -18.23
CA LEU A 343 -0.58 -16.20 -17.32
C LEU A 343 -0.02 -14.98 -18.04
N GLY A 344 0.33 -15.12 -19.32
CA GLY A 344 0.86 -14.05 -20.13
C GLY A 344 1.17 -14.49 -21.55
N THR A 345 1.42 -13.51 -22.41
CA THR A 345 1.77 -13.72 -23.82
C THR A 345 2.94 -12.84 -24.22
N VAL A 346 3.81 -13.37 -25.09
CA VAL A 346 4.90 -12.64 -25.74
C VAL A 346 4.87 -12.95 -27.25
N THR A 347 5.66 -12.21 -28.02
CA THR A 347 5.83 -12.47 -29.46
C THR A 347 7.31 -12.71 -29.73
N THR A 348 7.63 -13.69 -30.58
CA THR A 348 9.02 -13.96 -30.95
C THR A 348 9.64 -12.75 -31.65
N ASP A 349 10.89 -12.44 -31.29
CA ASP A 349 11.63 -11.32 -31.87
C ASP A 349 12.12 -11.62 -33.30
N ALA A 350 12.84 -10.67 -33.90
CA ALA A 350 13.39 -10.80 -35.26
C ALA A 350 14.32 -12.02 -35.43
N GLY A 351 14.89 -12.51 -34.32
CA GLY A 351 15.71 -13.70 -34.29
C GLY A 351 14.95 -14.96 -33.93
N GLY A 352 13.63 -14.94 -33.71
CA GLY A 352 12.82 -16.10 -33.31
C GLY A 352 12.77 -16.37 -31.80
N LYS A 353 13.39 -15.52 -30.96
CA LYS A 353 13.50 -15.77 -29.52
C LYS A 353 12.28 -15.26 -28.76
N TYR A 354 11.93 -15.95 -27.67
CA TYR A 354 10.94 -15.50 -26.70
C TYR A 354 11.40 -15.82 -25.27
N ARG A 355 10.82 -15.14 -24.28
CA ARG A 355 11.15 -15.38 -22.87
C ARG A 355 10.05 -14.97 -21.90
N PHE A 356 9.77 -15.84 -20.94
CA PHE A 356 9.05 -15.54 -19.71
C PHE A 356 10.02 -15.58 -18.54
N ALA A 357 10.03 -14.54 -17.71
CA ALA A 357 10.94 -14.42 -16.57
C ALA A 357 10.17 -14.08 -15.29
N LYS A 358 10.84 -14.22 -14.14
CA LYS A 358 10.27 -13.97 -12.80
C LYS A 358 9.09 -14.91 -12.49
N LEU A 359 9.20 -16.16 -12.93
CA LEU A 359 8.21 -17.19 -12.68
C LEU A 359 8.39 -17.73 -11.26
N LYS A 360 7.27 -18.06 -10.62
CA LYS A 360 7.31 -18.77 -9.34
C LYS A 360 7.67 -20.24 -9.61
N ASP A 361 8.18 -20.92 -8.59
CA ASP A 361 8.29 -22.38 -8.61
C ASP A 361 6.93 -22.99 -8.99
N GLY A 362 6.88 -23.86 -10.01
CA GLY A 362 5.61 -24.36 -10.51
C GLY A 362 5.70 -25.18 -11.80
N ILE A 363 4.53 -25.65 -12.23
CA ILE A 363 4.33 -26.40 -13.47
C ILE A 363 3.70 -25.47 -14.51
N TYR A 364 4.25 -25.48 -15.71
CA TYR A 364 3.91 -24.57 -16.80
C TYR A 364 3.80 -25.29 -18.13
N GLN A 365 3.08 -24.69 -19.08
CA GLN A 365 3.00 -25.13 -20.47
C GLN A 365 3.17 -23.93 -21.39
N VAL A 366 3.90 -24.10 -22.50
CA VAL A 366 4.03 -23.08 -23.54
C VAL A 366 3.19 -23.47 -24.75
N CYS A 367 2.48 -22.50 -25.33
CA CYS A 367 1.73 -22.70 -26.57
C CYS A 367 2.09 -21.64 -27.60
N PHE A 368 2.46 -22.09 -28.78
CA PHE A 368 2.74 -21.29 -29.96
C PHE A 368 1.46 -21.16 -30.79
N ASP A 369 1.20 -19.96 -31.28
CA ASP A 369 0.05 -19.64 -32.13
C ASP A 369 0.56 -19.07 -33.45
N ILE A 370 0.46 -19.89 -34.49
CA ILE A 370 0.86 -19.56 -35.87
C ILE A 370 -0.34 -19.17 -36.74
N SER A 371 -1.52 -18.93 -36.17
CA SER A 371 -2.71 -18.57 -36.96
C SER A 371 -2.55 -17.27 -37.76
N ALA A 372 -1.71 -16.35 -37.27
CA ALA A 372 -1.33 -15.12 -37.98
C ALA A 372 -0.20 -15.33 -39.00
N LEU A 373 0.27 -16.56 -39.18
CA LEU A 373 1.41 -16.94 -40.00
C LEU A 373 1.02 -18.09 -40.96
N PRO A 374 0.07 -17.87 -41.89
CA PRO A 374 -0.54 -18.92 -42.72
C PRO A 374 0.44 -19.64 -43.64
N ALA A 375 1.59 -19.01 -43.92
CA ALA A 375 2.67 -19.61 -44.70
C ALA A 375 3.49 -20.65 -43.94
N TYR A 376 3.27 -20.85 -42.63
CA TYR A 376 3.98 -21.83 -41.82
C TYR A 376 3.05 -22.97 -41.38
N GLY A 377 3.63 -24.15 -41.21
CA GLY A 377 3.09 -25.25 -40.42
C GLY A 377 4.09 -25.68 -39.34
N TYR A 378 3.67 -26.50 -38.39
CA TYR A 378 4.59 -27.14 -37.44
C TYR A 378 5.38 -28.26 -38.13
N THR A 379 6.64 -28.44 -37.73
CA THR A 379 7.43 -29.62 -38.07
C THR A 379 7.10 -30.80 -37.15
N SER A 380 7.81 -31.93 -37.30
CA SER A 380 7.71 -33.07 -36.40
C SER A 380 8.26 -32.75 -35.01
N LYS A 381 7.51 -33.11 -33.96
CA LYS A 381 7.94 -32.89 -32.57
C LYS A 381 8.86 -33.99 -32.04
N ASP A 382 9.65 -33.67 -31.03
CA ASP A 382 10.52 -34.57 -30.25
C ASP A 382 11.52 -35.39 -31.11
N VAL A 383 12.10 -34.77 -32.15
CA VAL A 383 13.05 -35.43 -33.07
C VAL A 383 14.49 -35.11 -32.66
N GLY A 384 15.11 -36.04 -31.92
CA GLY A 384 16.56 -36.00 -31.65
C GLY A 384 16.92 -35.58 -30.23
N ASP A 385 17.74 -34.54 -30.11
CA ASP A 385 18.21 -33.97 -28.83
C ASP A 385 17.18 -32.96 -28.31
N ASP A 386 16.76 -33.11 -27.05
CA ASP A 386 15.76 -32.28 -26.36
C ASP A 386 16.13 -30.78 -26.37
N ALA A 387 17.42 -30.44 -26.44
CA ALA A 387 17.85 -29.04 -26.54
C ALA A 387 17.79 -28.47 -27.97
N LYS A 388 17.35 -29.26 -28.95
CA LYS A 388 17.39 -28.94 -30.39
C LYS A 388 16.26 -29.61 -31.16
N ASP A 389 15.18 -29.96 -30.52
CA ASP A 389 14.00 -30.50 -31.19
C ASP A 389 12.82 -29.56 -30.99
N SER A 390 11.72 -29.86 -31.68
CA SER A 390 10.48 -29.09 -31.53
C SER A 390 9.63 -29.73 -30.45
N ASP A 391 9.32 -29.01 -29.38
CA ASP A 391 8.35 -29.49 -28.37
C ASP A 391 6.90 -29.23 -28.78
N ALA A 392 6.67 -28.29 -29.69
CA ALA A 392 5.33 -27.87 -30.08
C ALA A 392 4.59 -29.02 -30.76
N ASP A 393 3.50 -29.50 -30.15
CA ASP A 393 2.67 -30.53 -30.73
C ASP A 393 1.95 -30.02 -31.99
N PRO A 394 2.12 -30.64 -33.18
CA PRO A 394 1.52 -30.15 -34.43
C PRO A 394 0.00 -30.04 -34.43
N ALA A 395 -0.70 -30.79 -33.56
CA ALA A 395 -2.15 -30.74 -33.45
C ALA A 395 -2.65 -29.59 -32.55
N THR A 396 -1.82 -29.11 -31.61
CA THR A 396 -2.26 -28.13 -30.60
C THR A 396 -1.42 -26.84 -30.55
N GLY A 397 -0.21 -26.87 -31.09
CA GLY A 397 0.81 -25.84 -30.94
C GLY A 397 1.40 -25.75 -29.52
N CYS A 398 1.05 -26.66 -28.60
CA CYS A 398 1.50 -26.61 -27.22
C CYS A 398 2.57 -27.66 -26.92
N THR A 399 3.49 -27.31 -26.03
CA THR A 399 4.51 -28.21 -25.49
C THR A 399 3.91 -29.17 -24.46
N ALA A 400 4.68 -30.19 -24.06
CA ALA A 400 4.45 -30.86 -22.78
C ALA A 400 4.59 -29.88 -21.61
N THR A 401 4.07 -30.23 -20.43
CA THR A 401 4.28 -29.41 -19.24
C THR A 401 5.72 -29.53 -18.72
N THR A 402 6.28 -28.41 -18.28
CA THR A 402 7.58 -28.36 -17.60
C THR A 402 7.43 -27.89 -16.15
N THR A 403 8.38 -28.28 -15.30
CA THR A 403 8.47 -27.79 -13.92
C THR A 403 9.72 -26.95 -13.75
N VAL A 404 9.56 -25.69 -13.36
CA VAL A 404 10.66 -24.84 -12.90
C VAL A 404 10.62 -24.68 -11.38
N GLY A 405 11.80 -24.56 -10.78
CA GLY A 405 11.96 -24.46 -9.33
C GLY A 405 13.39 -24.75 -8.88
N PRO A 406 13.62 -25.12 -7.60
CA PRO A 406 14.96 -25.17 -7.00
C PRO A 406 15.97 -26.08 -7.68
N ARG A 407 15.50 -27.05 -8.47
CA ARG A 407 16.34 -28.01 -9.20
C ARG A 407 16.46 -27.69 -10.70
N LYS A 408 15.56 -26.87 -11.26
CA LYS A 408 15.54 -26.44 -12.66
C LYS A 408 15.07 -24.99 -12.68
N ARG A 409 16.02 -24.07 -12.48
CA ARG A 409 15.72 -22.62 -12.45
C ARG A 409 15.33 -22.07 -13.82
N GLN A 410 15.75 -22.74 -14.87
CA GLN A 410 15.47 -22.30 -16.23
C GLN A 410 15.09 -23.51 -17.06
N ASP A 411 14.11 -23.31 -17.93
CA ASP A 411 13.81 -24.21 -19.02
C ASP A 411 13.91 -23.49 -20.35
N LEU A 412 15.05 -23.68 -21.00
CA LEU A 412 15.38 -23.06 -22.28
C LEU A 412 15.48 -24.11 -23.36
N THR A 413 14.70 -25.20 -23.28
CA THR A 413 14.60 -26.20 -24.34
C THR A 413 13.25 -26.14 -25.05
N LEU A 414 12.28 -25.39 -24.51
CA LEU A 414 10.93 -25.32 -25.07
C LEU A 414 10.93 -24.51 -26.36
N ALA A 415 10.81 -25.18 -27.50
CA ALA A 415 10.93 -24.57 -28.80
C ALA A 415 9.88 -25.07 -29.82
N ALA A 416 9.72 -24.34 -30.93
CA ALA A 416 8.81 -24.69 -32.02
C ALA A 416 9.49 -24.63 -33.39
N GLY A 417 9.65 -25.78 -34.02
CA GLY A 417 10.10 -25.88 -35.40
C GLY A 417 8.93 -25.67 -36.36
N LEU A 418 9.10 -24.77 -37.32
CA LEU A 418 8.08 -24.39 -38.29
C LEU A 418 8.59 -24.62 -39.71
N VAL A 419 7.78 -25.22 -40.57
CA VAL A 419 8.11 -25.41 -41.99
C VAL A 419 7.36 -24.41 -42.84
N GLU A 420 8.05 -23.75 -43.78
CA GLU A 420 7.37 -22.96 -44.79
C GLU A 420 6.59 -23.85 -45.75
N ARG A 421 5.31 -23.51 -45.92
CA ARG A 421 4.45 -24.11 -46.94
C ARG A 421 4.77 -23.47 -48.27
N THR A 422 5.06 -24.31 -49.26
CA THR A 422 5.38 -23.90 -50.62
C THR A 422 4.37 -24.50 -51.59
N GLY A 423 4.19 -23.84 -52.73
CA GLY A 423 3.36 -24.31 -53.83
C GLY A 423 3.88 -23.82 -55.17
N GLU A 424 3.12 -24.11 -56.22
CA GLU A 424 3.40 -23.71 -57.59
C GLU A 424 2.33 -22.74 -58.10
N LEU A 425 2.72 -21.79 -58.95
CA LEU A 425 1.80 -20.87 -59.64
C LEU A 425 2.14 -20.82 -61.12
N GLY A 426 1.15 -20.96 -62.00
CA GLY A 426 1.36 -20.85 -63.45
C GLY A 426 0.20 -21.39 -64.28
N ASP A 427 0.56 -22.04 -65.39
CA ASP A 427 -0.21 -22.91 -66.31
C ASP A 427 0.05 -22.57 -67.78
N PHE A 428 -0.63 -21.59 -68.39
CA PHE A 428 -0.62 -21.48 -69.85
C PHE A 428 -0.66 -20.07 -70.46
N VAL A 429 0.15 -19.86 -71.50
CA VAL A 429 0.04 -18.71 -72.43
C VAL A 429 -0.30 -19.25 -73.81
N TRP A 430 -1.40 -18.78 -74.42
CA TRP A 430 -1.90 -19.31 -75.70
C TRP A 430 -2.27 -18.23 -76.70
N LEU A 431 -2.47 -18.65 -77.93
CA LEU A 431 -2.97 -17.82 -79.01
C LEU A 431 -4.49 -17.96 -79.13
N ASP A 432 -5.19 -16.92 -78.69
CA ASP A 432 -6.64 -16.78 -78.81
C ASP A 432 -7.00 -16.27 -80.22
N LYS A 433 -7.28 -17.24 -81.09
CA LYS A 433 -7.50 -16.97 -82.53
C LYS A 433 -8.89 -16.41 -82.81
N ASP A 434 -9.90 -16.84 -82.08
CA ASP A 434 -11.29 -16.42 -82.29
C ASP A 434 -11.72 -15.26 -81.37
N LYS A 435 -10.82 -14.85 -80.47
CA LYS A 435 -10.90 -13.66 -79.60
C LYS A 435 -12.02 -13.78 -78.56
N ASP A 436 -12.33 -15.00 -78.15
CA ASP A 436 -13.41 -15.25 -77.19
C ASP A 436 -12.91 -15.29 -75.74
N GLY A 437 -11.60 -15.28 -75.51
CA GLY A 437 -10.96 -15.27 -74.20
C GLY A 437 -11.04 -16.58 -73.42
N LEU A 438 -11.59 -17.64 -74.02
CA LEU A 438 -11.63 -18.98 -73.45
C LEU A 438 -10.40 -19.77 -73.92
N GLN A 439 -9.94 -20.67 -73.07
CA GLN A 439 -8.89 -21.61 -73.41
C GLN A 439 -9.52 -22.90 -73.93
N THR A 440 -9.26 -23.25 -75.17
CA THR A 440 -9.77 -24.46 -75.83
C THR A 440 -8.64 -25.33 -76.35
N ARG A 441 -8.94 -26.61 -76.63
CA ARG A 441 -7.93 -27.61 -77.02
C ARG A 441 -7.22 -27.30 -78.35
N ASP A 442 -7.85 -26.53 -79.23
CA ASP A 442 -7.33 -26.24 -80.58
C ASP A 442 -6.45 -24.99 -80.61
N GLU A 443 -6.32 -24.29 -79.48
CA GLU A 443 -5.45 -23.14 -79.33
C GLU A 443 -4.02 -23.56 -79.01
N ILE A 444 -3.07 -22.87 -79.64
CA ILE A 444 -1.66 -23.23 -79.61
C ILE A 444 -0.98 -22.37 -78.56
N GLY A 445 -0.14 -22.99 -77.73
CA GLY A 445 0.68 -22.27 -76.77
C GLY A 445 1.65 -21.29 -77.44
N VAL A 446 1.88 -20.16 -76.78
CA VAL A 446 2.79 -19.12 -77.27
C VAL A 446 4.09 -19.18 -76.49
N PRO A 447 5.22 -19.57 -77.14
CA PRO A 447 6.52 -19.59 -76.49
C PRO A 447 7.11 -18.19 -76.33
N ASP A 448 8.15 -18.12 -75.51
CA ASP A 448 9.02 -16.96 -75.36
C ASP A 448 8.34 -15.70 -74.78
N VAL A 449 7.22 -15.87 -74.06
CA VAL A 449 6.54 -14.79 -73.33
C VAL A 449 7.16 -14.68 -71.94
N LYS A 450 7.79 -13.53 -71.65
CA LYS A 450 8.34 -13.28 -70.32
C LYS A 450 7.20 -13.05 -69.32
N VAL A 451 7.19 -13.84 -68.24
CA VAL A 451 6.25 -13.71 -67.13
C VAL A 451 7.01 -13.25 -65.90
N THR A 452 6.53 -12.18 -65.27
CA THR A 452 7.11 -11.59 -64.06
C THR A 452 6.16 -11.79 -62.89
N LEU A 453 6.61 -12.42 -61.81
CA LEU A 453 5.86 -12.61 -60.58
C LEU A 453 6.11 -11.45 -59.63
N LYS A 454 5.03 -10.84 -59.13
CA LYS A 454 5.07 -9.80 -58.12
C LYS A 454 4.36 -10.27 -56.84
N ASN A 455 4.86 -9.85 -55.69
CA ASN A 455 4.18 -10.05 -54.41
C ASN A 455 3.03 -9.04 -54.21
N ALA A 456 2.34 -9.12 -53.07
CA ALA A 456 1.25 -8.21 -52.69
C ALA A 456 1.63 -6.71 -52.72
N ASP A 457 2.90 -6.38 -52.46
CA ASP A 457 3.41 -5.00 -52.47
C ASP A 457 3.79 -4.52 -53.88
N GLY A 458 3.60 -5.36 -54.90
CA GLY A 458 3.96 -5.08 -56.29
C GLY A 458 5.45 -5.23 -56.60
N LYS A 459 6.26 -5.74 -55.67
CA LYS A 459 7.68 -6.00 -55.88
C LYS A 459 7.86 -7.29 -56.67
N GLU A 460 8.73 -7.25 -57.69
CA GLU A 460 9.15 -8.44 -58.42
C GLU A 460 9.87 -9.42 -57.50
N VAL A 461 9.40 -10.67 -57.49
CA VAL A 461 9.93 -11.79 -56.69
C VAL A 461 10.40 -12.96 -57.54
N GLY A 462 10.13 -12.94 -58.85
CA GLY A 462 10.62 -13.92 -59.79
C GLY A 462 10.25 -13.58 -61.24
N SER A 463 10.91 -14.23 -62.18
CA SER A 463 10.53 -14.18 -63.60
C SER A 463 10.81 -15.51 -64.27
N THR A 464 9.98 -15.88 -65.23
CA THR A 464 10.17 -17.06 -66.09
C THR A 464 9.77 -16.70 -67.52
N VAL A 465 9.86 -17.67 -68.43
CA VAL A 465 9.46 -17.52 -69.84
C VAL A 465 8.62 -18.72 -70.22
N SER A 466 7.54 -18.52 -70.98
CA SER A 466 6.71 -19.63 -71.48
C SER A 466 7.51 -20.54 -72.40
N GLY A 467 7.36 -21.85 -72.21
CA GLY A 467 8.03 -22.89 -72.97
C GLY A 467 7.49 -23.04 -74.40
N PRO A 468 8.07 -23.96 -75.21
CA PRO A 468 7.67 -24.24 -76.59
C PRO A 468 6.18 -24.56 -76.78
N ASP A 469 5.54 -25.08 -75.74
CA ASP A 469 4.13 -25.43 -75.69
C ASP A 469 3.27 -24.36 -75.01
N GLY A 470 3.83 -23.20 -74.64
CA GLY A 470 3.13 -22.11 -73.96
C GLY A 470 3.05 -22.24 -72.44
N ARG A 471 3.55 -23.34 -71.85
CA ARG A 471 3.48 -23.55 -70.40
C ARG A 471 4.51 -22.73 -69.64
N TYR A 472 4.15 -22.29 -68.44
CA TYR A 472 5.07 -21.65 -67.52
C TYR A 472 4.69 -21.98 -66.07
N ALA A 473 5.66 -21.94 -65.17
CA ALA A 473 5.44 -22.17 -63.75
C ALA A 473 6.46 -21.41 -62.89
N PHE A 474 6.02 -21.05 -61.69
CA PHE A 474 6.83 -20.60 -60.58
C PHE A 474 6.72 -21.65 -59.47
N GLU A 475 7.74 -22.48 -59.32
CA GLU A 475 7.79 -23.55 -58.32
C GLU A 475 8.37 -23.07 -56.99
N GLY A 476 8.08 -23.79 -55.90
CA GLY A 476 8.67 -23.53 -54.58
C GLY A 476 8.26 -22.19 -53.97
N LEU A 477 7.17 -21.60 -54.45
CA LEU A 477 6.67 -20.33 -53.93
C LEU A 477 6.12 -20.52 -52.54
N ARG A 478 6.67 -19.77 -51.57
CA ARG A 478 6.07 -19.65 -50.25
C ARG A 478 4.61 -19.24 -50.37
N TRP A 479 3.71 -19.89 -49.64
CA TRP A 479 2.30 -19.51 -49.60
C TRP A 479 2.14 -18.03 -49.25
N GLY A 480 1.29 -17.32 -49.99
CA GLY A 480 1.20 -15.87 -49.94
C GLY A 480 0.53 -15.29 -51.18
N SER A 481 0.38 -13.97 -51.23
CA SER A 481 -0.34 -13.31 -52.33
C SER A 481 0.59 -12.88 -53.46
N TYR A 482 0.24 -13.26 -54.68
CA TYR A 482 1.02 -13.02 -55.89
C TYR A 482 0.17 -12.54 -57.06
N GLN A 483 0.84 -11.90 -58.01
CA GLN A 483 0.31 -11.48 -59.30
C GLN A 483 1.33 -11.82 -60.40
N ALA A 484 0.88 -12.44 -61.49
CA ALA A 484 1.71 -12.71 -62.67
C ALA A 484 1.47 -11.63 -63.74
N CYS A 485 2.55 -11.09 -64.31
CA CYS A 485 2.52 -10.06 -65.34
C CYS A 485 3.22 -10.54 -66.61
N PHE A 486 2.54 -10.41 -67.74
CA PHE A 486 2.98 -10.95 -69.04
C PHE A 486 3.51 -9.83 -69.93
N ASP A 487 4.74 -9.98 -70.41
CA ASP A 487 5.32 -9.11 -71.44
C ASP A 487 4.99 -9.68 -72.81
N VAL A 488 3.94 -9.13 -73.43
CA VAL A 488 3.37 -9.63 -74.67
C VAL A 488 3.93 -8.93 -75.93
N GLY A 489 4.87 -8.00 -75.76
CA GLY A 489 5.49 -7.25 -76.84
C GLY A 489 4.47 -6.48 -77.69
N ALA A 490 4.45 -6.76 -79.00
CA ALA A 490 3.51 -6.13 -79.95
C ALA A 490 2.14 -6.82 -80.02
N ARG A 491 1.94 -7.96 -79.33
CA ARG A 491 0.65 -8.67 -79.27
C ARG A 491 -0.29 -7.96 -78.29
N GLN A 492 -1.55 -8.39 -78.29
CA GLN A 492 -2.55 -7.93 -77.31
C GLN A 492 -3.03 -9.08 -76.45
N LEU A 493 -3.40 -8.82 -75.20
CA LEU A 493 -4.11 -9.78 -74.37
C LEU A 493 -5.59 -9.81 -74.77
N THR A 494 -6.18 -11.00 -74.76
CA THR A 494 -7.62 -11.20 -74.88
C THR A 494 -8.36 -10.81 -73.60
N ARG A 495 -9.69 -10.70 -73.67
CA ARG A 495 -10.52 -10.36 -72.50
C ARG A 495 -10.28 -11.34 -71.36
N SER A 496 -10.14 -10.82 -70.14
CA SER A 496 -10.02 -11.64 -68.94
C SER A 496 -11.39 -12.08 -68.41
N GLY A 497 -11.46 -13.22 -67.71
CA GLY A 497 -12.68 -13.64 -66.99
C GLY A 497 -13.82 -14.05 -67.92
N ALA A 498 -13.52 -14.66 -69.07
CA ALA A 498 -14.50 -15.09 -70.06
C ALA A 498 -15.25 -16.36 -69.64
N ALA A 499 -14.66 -17.21 -68.79
CA ALA A 499 -15.28 -18.44 -68.31
C ALA A 499 -16.07 -18.22 -67.01
N GLN A 500 -16.99 -19.14 -66.72
CA GLN A 500 -17.70 -19.19 -65.44
C GLN A 500 -16.80 -19.71 -64.29
N TYR A 501 -15.72 -20.43 -64.62
CA TYR A 501 -14.78 -21.03 -63.67
C TYR A 501 -13.34 -20.75 -64.10
N ASN A 502 -12.48 -20.46 -63.12
CA ASN A 502 -11.06 -20.15 -63.35
C ASN A 502 -10.30 -21.33 -63.99
N GLY A 503 -9.21 -21.03 -64.72
CA GLY A 503 -8.30 -22.02 -65.33
C GLY A 503 -8.77 -22.55 -66.68
N THR A 504 -9.72 -21.86 -67.32
CA THR A 504 -10.18 -22.16 -68.70
C THR A 504 -10.39 -20.89 -69.51
N ASP A 505 -9.80 -19.78 -69.08
CA ASP A 505 -9.91 -18.46 -69.66
C ASP A 505 -8.73 -17.59 -69.27
N SER A 506 -8.61 -16.41 -69.88
CA SER A 506 -7.51 -15.50 -69.57
C SER A 506 -7.72 -14.89 -68.19
N ALA A 507 -6.72 -15.00 -67.32
CA ALA A 507 -6.70 -14.31 -66.04
C ALA A 507 -6.03 -12.93 -66.15
N ALA A 508 -5.20 -12.71 -67.18
CA ALA A 508 -4.45 -11.48 -67.37
C ALA A 508 -5.34 -10.34 -67.90
N ASP A 509 -5.37 -9.21 -67.19
CA ASP A 509 -6.12 -8.01 -67.57
C ASP A 509 -5.43 -7.29 -68.74
N PRO A 510 -6.11 -7.08 -69.89
CA PRO A 510 -5.55 -6.39 -71.05
C PRO A 510 -5.05 -4.97 -70.81
N ALA A 511 -5.59 -4.27 -69.82
CA ALA A 511 -5.18 -2.91 -69.49
C ALA A 511 -3.86 -2.86 -68.72
N THR A 512 -3.59 -3.88 -67.90
CA THR A 512 -2.43 -3.88 -66.99
C THR A 512 -1.33 -4.84 -67.41
N GLY A 513 -1.65 -5.84 -68.21
CA GLY A 513 -0.75 -6.94 -68.53
C GLY A 513 -0.64 -8.00 -67.44
N CYS A 514 -1.40 -7.89 -66.35
CA CYS A 514 -1.22 -8.71 -65.15
C CYS A 514 -2.52 -9.40 -64.69
N THR A 515 -2.39 -10.54 -64.02
CA THR A 515 -3.51 -11.20 -63.32
C THR A 515 -3.94 -10.41 -62.09
N PRO A 516 -5.11 -10.64 -61.49
CA PRO A 516 -5.41 -10.16 -60.14
C PRO A 516 -4.41 -10.72 -59.11
N VAL A 517 -4.16 -9.95 -58.04
CA VAL A 517 -3.42 -10.45 -56.87
C VAL A 517 -4.27 -11.50 -56.17
N THR A 518 -3.76 -12.73 -56.05
CA THR A 518 -4.47 -13.85 -55.41
C THR A 518 -3.56 -14.58 -54.43
N GLU A 519 -4.15 -15.14 -53.37
CA GLU A 519 -3.45 -15.94 -52.36
C GLU A 519 -3.17 -17.36 -52.87
N LEU A 520 -1.89 -17.73 -52.95
CA LEU A 520 -1.44 -19.11 -53.07
C LEU A 520 -1.52 -19.77 -51.69
N GLY A 521 -2.61 -20.51 -51.46
CA GLY A 521 -2.89 -21.26 -50.22
C GLY A 521 -3.03 -22.77 -50.43
N ALA A 522 -2.54 -23.27 -51.56
CA ALA A 522 -2.62 -24.67 -51.97
C ALA A 522 -1.28 -25.12 -52.59
N PRO A 523 -1.06 -26.43 -52.79
CA PRO A 523 0.15 -26.92 -53.45
C PRO A 523 0.34 -26.39 -54.88
N GLU A 524 -0.74 -26.03 -55.57
CA GLU A 524 -0.73 -25.49 -56.93
C GLU A 524 -1.84 -24.46 -57.15
N ASP A 525 -1.57 -23.43 -57.95
CA ASP A 525 -2.52 -22.49 -58.55
C ASP A 525 -2.25 -22.39 -60.06
N LEU A 526 -3.00 -23.17 -60.83
CA LEU A 526 -2.90 -23.28 -62.29
C LEU A 526 -3.92 -22.41 -63.02
N THR A 527 -4.31 -21.28 -62.43
CA THR A 527 -5.37 -20.40 -62.99
C THR A 527 -4.84 -19.07 -63.49
N ARG A 528 -3.54 -19.00 -63.77
CA ARG A 528 -2.83 -17.75 -64.09
C ARG A 528 -2.50 -17.74 -65.57
N ASP A 529 -3.55 -17.75 -66.38
CA ASP A 529 -3.38 -17.95 -67.82
C ASP A 529 -3.44 -16.61 -68.57
N ALA A 530 -2.81 -16.55 -69.74
CA ALA A 530 -2.85 -15.38 -70.62
C ALA A 530 -3.14 -15.77 -72.08
N GLY A 531 -4.30 -15.38 -72.58
CA GLY A 531 -4.65 -15.52 -73.99
C GLY A 531 -4.17 -14.32 -74.80
N LEU A 532 -3.52 -14.56 -75.93
CA LEU A 532 -2.93 -13.54 -76.80
C LEU A 532 -3.61 -13.49 -78.16
N ILE A 533 -3.86 -12.28 -78.65
CA ILE A 533 -4.41 -12.03 -79.98
C ILE A 533 -3.25 -11.57 -80.88
N GLU A 534 -3.18 -12.10 -82.11
CA GLU A 534 -2.22 -11.61 -83.11
C GLU A 534 -2.55 -10.16 -83.52
N PRO A 535 -1.52 -9.33 -83.85
CA PRO A 535 -1.69 -7.94 -84.27
C PRO A 535 -2.65 -7.71 -85.45
#